data_AF-A0A0R2LQI0-F1
#
_entry.id   AF-A0A0R2LQI0-F1
#
_cell.length_a   1.000
_cell.length_b   1.000
_cell.length_c   1.000
_cell.angle_alpha   90.00
_cell.angle_beta   90.00
_cell.angle_gamma   90.00
#
_symmetry.space_group_name_H-M   'P 1'
#
loop_
_entity.id
_entity.type
_entity.pdbx_description
1 polymer ?
#
loop_
_entity_poly.entity_id
_entity_poly.type
_entity_poly.pdbx_seq_one_letter_code
_entity_poly.pdbx_strand_id
1 'polypeptide(L)'
;MEKKRRHQWLIVYHWVVTILTLWSVVNLGLLLLKVGSYALEMGIANGLLVVFALDYFVRLMTTKNRKIFLIHAAFDLLGIIPMHPVFALFRLSRLVRIIRFHHLFWRLGISGKWTKAFHRFVYKTGFIYLFSISVAIIVVSAFLFSLTEKQSLANSLWWAITTATTVGYGDVTPQTAFGKIIAAILMVGGVGFIGLLTSTIVDFVNTRVAASEDTQQQDDMAELMGEIRSLTAKVDHLQTTVNRLSKQTKKRSTSKKSKQTAVKRSASPKPGNVAEKPQPTDN
;
A
#
# COMPACT_ATOMS: atom_id res chain seq x y z
N MET A 1 18.28 -1.97 -20.37
CA MET A 1 17.06 -2.40 -21.10
C MET A 1 16.74 -3.89 -20.92
N GLU A 2 17.70 -4.82 -21.07
CA GLU A 2 17.43 -6.27 -20.98
C GLU A 2 16.96 -6.79 -19.62
N LYS A 3 17.52 -6.30 -18.49
CA LYS A 3 17.11 -6.75 -17.14
C LYS A 3 15.63 -6.45 -16.84
N LYS A 4 15.10 -5.31 -17.31
CA LYS A 4 13.70 -4.89 -17.11
C LYS A 4 12.74 -5.76 -17.95
N ARG A 5 13.08 -6.07 -19.21
CA ARG A 5 12.32 -7.02 -20.04
C ARG A 5 12.32 -8.42 -19.42
N ARG A 6 13.47 -8.96 -19.00
CA ARG A 6 13.55 -10.29 -18.36
C ARG A 6 12.70 -10.38 -17.10
N HIS A 7 12.66 -9.31 -16.29
CA HIS A 7 11.81 -9.25 -15.10
C HIS A 7 10.31 -9.27 -15.43
N GLN A 8 9.88 -8.51 -16.45
CA GLN A 8 8.49 -8.51 -16.90
C GLN A 8 8.06 -9.88 -17.46
N TRP A 9 8.92 -10.54 -18.26
CA TRP A 9 8.66 -11.90 -18.75
C TRP A 9 8.51 -12.92 -17.63
N LEU A 10 9.33 -12.81 -16.58
CA LEU A 10 9.21 -13.66 -15.41
C LEU A 10 7.89 -13.42 -14.69
N ILE A 11 7.46 -12.16 -14.49
CA ILE A 11 6.18 -11.86 -13.84
C ILE A 11 5.02 -12.46 -14.64
N VAL A 12 4.99 -12.25 -15.97
CA VAL A 12 3.96 -12.80 -16.85
C VAL A 12 3.92 -14.33 -16.77
N TYR A 13 5.09 -14.98 -16.81
CA TYR A 13 5.20 -16.43 -16.65
C TYR A 13 4.62 -16.93 -15.31
N HIS A 14 4.91 -16.26 -14.19
CA HIS A 14 4.35 -16.64 -12.89
C HIS A 14 2.83 -16.48 -12.83
N TRP A 15 2.28 -15.42 -13.43
CA TRP A 15 0.83 -15.24 -13.53
C TRP A 15 0.16 -16.33 -14.35
N VAL A 16 0.70 -16.64 -15.54
CA VAL A 16 0.18 -17.69 -16.42
C VAL A 16 0.18 -19.04 -15.71
N VAL A 17 1.30 -19.42 -15.07
CA VAL A 17 1.40 -20.66 -14.31
C VAL A 17 0.41 -20.68 -13.14
N THR A 18 0.20 -19.56 -12.46
CA THR A 18 -0.76 -19.47 -11.35
C THR A 18 -2.19 -19.70 -11.83
N ILE A 19 -2.60 -19.07 -12.93
CA ILE A 19 -3.93 -19.26 -13.53
C ILE A 19 -4.14 -20.72 -13.93
N LEU A 20 -3.15 -21.33 -14.60
CA LEU A 20 -3.15 -22.75 -14.96
C LEU A 20 -3.28 -23.65 -13.72
N THR A 21 -2.59 -23.33 -12.62
CA THR A 21 -2.72 -24.11 -11.38
C THR A 21 -4.10 -23.99 -10.75
N LEU A 22 -4.69 -22.79 -10.77
CA LEU A 22 -6.02 -22.55 -10.23
C LEU A 22 -7.09 -23.31 -11.05
N TRP A 23 -6.98 -23.27 -12.37
CA TRP A 23 -7.81 -24.05 -13.29
C TRP A 23 -7.67 -25.57 -13.04
N SER A 24 -6.45 -26.05 -12.81
CA SER A 24 -6.23 -27.46 -12.46
C SER A 24 -6.87 -27.86 -11.13
N VAL A 25 -7.02 -26.95 -10.18
CA VAL A 25 -7.69 -27.23 -8.90
C VAL A 25 -9.21 -27.27 -9.08
N VAL A 26 -9.76 -26.39 -9.91
CA VAL A 26 -11.19 -26.42 -10.28
C VAL A 26 -11.54 -27.75 -10.97
N ASN A 27 -10.76 -28.18 -11.96
CA ASN A 27 -10.94 -29.46 -12.64
C ASN A 27 -10.84 -30.66 -11.68
N LEU A 28 -9.94 -30.61 -10.68
CA LEU A 28 -9.88 -31.63 -9.64
C LEU A 28 -11.17 -31.65 -8.79
N GLY A 29 -11.69 -30.48 -8.44
CA GLY A 29 -12.96 -30.34 -7.72
C GLY A 29 -14.15 -30.92 -8.50
N LEU A 30 -14.25 -30.60 -9.80
CA LEU A 30 -15.28 -31.15 -10.69
C LEU A 30 -15.23 -32.68 -10.76
N LEU A 31 -14.03 -33.25 -10.90
CA LEU A 31 -13.82 -34.69 -10.95
C LEU A 31 -14.16 -35.38 -9.61
N LEU A 32 -13.88 -34.73 -8.48
CA LEU A 32 -14.22 -35.25 -7.14
C LEU A 32 -15.73 -35.21 -6.87
N LEU A 33 -16.40 -34.12 -7.26
CA LEU A 33 -17.84 -33.94 -7.09
C LEU A 33 -18.67 -34.72 -8.12
N LYS A 34 -18.01 -35.40 -9.07
CA LYS A 34 -18.63 -36.12 -10.20
C LYS A 34 -19.59 -35.23 -10.99
N VAL A 35 -19.25 -33.96 -11.13
CA VAL A 35 -20.04 -32.98 -11.89
C VAL A 35 -19.52 -32.98 -13.34
N GLY A 36 -20.40 -33.28 -14.30
CA GLY A 36 -20.08 -33.24 -15.73
C GLY A 36 -19.64 -34.58 -16.34
N SER A 37 -19.14 -34.52 -17.59
CA SER A 37 -18.68 -35.70 -18.32
C SER A 37 -17.28 -36.11 -17.86
N TYR A 38 -17.18 -37.28 -17.23
CA TYR A 38 -15.90 -37.82 -16.74
C TYR A 38 -14.82 -37.90 -17.83
N ALA A 39 -15.21 -38.22 -19.08
CA ALA A 39 -14.30 -38.32 -20.21
C ALA A 39 -13.66 -36.97 -20.57
N LEU A 40 -14.45 -35.89 -20.57
CA LEU A 40 -13.97 -34.54 -20.87
C LEU A 40 -13.07 -34.02 -19.75
N GLU A 41 -13.49 -34.19 -18.50
CA GLU A 41 -12.70 -33.76 -17.33
C GLU A 41 -11.35 -34.49 -17.25
N MET A 42 -11.34 -35.78 -17.58
CA MET A 42 -10.10 -36.57 -17.67
C MET A 42 -9.20 -36.11 -18.83
N GLY A 43 -9.77 -35.78 -19.99
CA GLY A 43 -9.04 -35.22 -21.11
C GLY A 43 -8.35 -33.90 -20.76
N ILE A 44 -9.08 -32.99 -20.11
CA ILE A 44 -8.56 -31.71 -19.61
C ILE A 44 -7.47 -31.94 -18.55
N ALA A 45 -7.70 -32.85 -17.59
CA ALA A 45 -6.75 -33.18 -16.55
C ALA A 45 -5.42 -33.70 -17.11
N ASN A 46 -5.48 -34.55 -18.14
CA ASN A 46 -4.32 -35.09 -18.83
C ASN A 46 -3.59 -34.01 -19.64
N GLY A 47 -4.33 -33.13 -20.34
CA GLY A 47 -3.74 -31.99 -21.05
C GLY A 47 -2.96 -31.05 -20.13
N LEU A 48 -3.55 -30.68 -18.99
CA LEU A 48 -2.88 -29.86 -17.96
C LEU A 48 -1.64 -30.56 -17.40
N LEU A 49 -1.69 -31.88 -17.22
CA LEU A 49 -0.56 -32.65 -16.76
C LEU A 49 0.62 -32.55 -17.72
N VAL A 50 0.39 -32.69 -19.03
CA VAL A 50 1.43 -32.55 -20.05
C VAL A 50 2.05 -31.16 -20.00
N VAL A 51 1.23 -30.11 -19.91
CA VAL A 51 1.72 -28.72 -19.79
C VAL A 51 2.59 -28.56 -18.55
N PHE A 52 2.16 -29.06 -17.39
CA PHE A 52 2.94 -28.96 -16.15
C PHE A 52 4.20 -29.83 -16.14
N ALA A 53 4.17 -30.99 -16.79
CA ALA A 53 5.33 -31.84 -16.94
C ALA A 53 6.39 -31.13 -17.78
N LEU A 54 6.01 -30.58 -18.94
CA LEU A 54 6.92 -29.79 -19.79
C LEU A 54 7.49 -28.60 -19.03
N ASP A 55 6.64 -27.85 -18.33
CA ASP A 55 7.02 -26.70 -17.52
C ASP A 55 8.00 -27.07 -16.38
N TYR A 56 7.81 -28.23 -15.75
CA TYR A 56 8.75 -28.79 -14.77
C TYR A 56 10.10 -29.14 -15.41
N PHE A 57 10.10 -29.83 -16.55
CA PHE A 57 11.33 -30.24 -17.23
C PHE A 57 12.14 -29.03 -17.75
N VAL A 58 11.47 -28.03 -18.32
CA VAL A 58 12.12 -26.79 -18.77
C VAL A 58 12.80 -26.08 -17.59
N ARG A 59 12.14 -26.00 -16.43
CA ARG A 59 12.73 -25.43 -15.20
C ARG A 59 13.88 -26.25 -14.65
N LEU A 60 13.78 -27.58 -14.72
CA LEU A 60 14.84 -28.50 -14.31
C LEU A 60 16.10 -28.32 -15.18
N MET A 61 15.94 -28.15 -16.49
CA MET A 61 17.05 -27.94 -17.42
C MET A 61 17.70 -26.56 -17.27
N THR A 62 16.92 -25.54 -16.93
CA THR A 62 17.38 -24.15 -16.86
C THR A 62 18.08 -23.81 -15.52
N THR A 63 17.86 -24.59 -14.46
CA THR A 63 18.38 -24.28 -13.13
C THR A 63 19.83 -24.75 -12.92
N LYS A 64 20.70 -23.84 -12.46
CA LYS A 64 22.14 -24.13 -12.23
C LYS A 64 22.40 -25.25 -11.20
N ASN A 65 21.57 -25.37 -10.16
CA ASN A 65 21.73 -26.37 -9.09
C ASN A 65 20.58 -27.39 -9.08
N ARG A 66 20.69 -28.41 -9.93
CA ARG A 66 19.64 -29.43 -10.15
C ARG A 66 19.22 -30.19 -8.89
N LYS A 67 20.15 -30.47 -7.97
CA LYS A 67 19.89 -31.25 -6.73
C LYS A 67 19.00 -30.49 -5.74
N ILE A 68 19.31 -29.23 -5.48
CA ILE A 68 18.51 -28.35 -4.59
C ILE A 68 17.13 -28.10 -5.20
N PHE A 69 17.08 -27.91 -6.53
CA PHE A 69 15.81 -27.77 -7.23
C PHE A 69 14.93 -29.01 -7.08
N LEU A 70 15.48 -30.23 -7.20
CA LEU A 70 14.70 -31.46 -7.09
C LEU A 70 14.04 -31.63 -5.71
N ILE A 71 14.74 -31.27 -4.64
CA ILE A 71 14.23 -31.34 -3.26
C ILE A 71 13.08 -30.34 -3.07
N HIS A 72 13.24 -29.10 -3.52
CA HIS A 72 12.19 -28.09 -3.40
C HIS A 72 11.01 -28.31 -4.36
N ALA A 73 11.28 -28.92 -5.52
CA ALA A 73 10.30 -29.24 -6.55
C ALA A 73 9.73 -30.65 -6.44
N ALA A 74 10.05 -31.40 -5.38
CA ALA A 74 9.59 -32.77 -5.15
C ALA A 74 8.06 -32.87 -5.13
N PHE A 75 7.38 -31.88 -4.54
CA PHE A 75 5.91 -31.80 -4.56
C PHE A 75 5.33 -31.57 -5.97
N ASP A 76 6.07 -30.92 -6.86
CA ASP A 76 5.61 -30.75 -8.25
C ASP A 76 5.69 -32.06 -9.01
N LEU A 77 6.76 -32.82 -8.76
CA LEU A 77 6.95 -34.15 -9.31
C LEU A 77 5.85 -35.10 -8.81
N LEU A 78 5.52 -35.04 -7.52
CA LEU A 78 4.47 -35.85 -6.90
C LEU A 78 3.09 -35.58 -7.51
N GLY A 79 2.84 -34.35 -7.98
CA GLY A 79 1.61 -33.97 -8.68
C GLY A 79 1.59 -34.28 -10.19
N ILE A 80 2.75 -34.65 -10.75
CA ILE A 80 2.92 -35.05 -12.15
C ILE A 80 2.74 -36.56 -12.33
N ILE A 81 3.03 -37.39 -11.32
CA ILE A 81 2.94 -38.86 -11.42
C ILE A 81 1.50 -39.28 -11.74
N PRO A 82 1.20 -39.74 -12.98
CA PRO A 82 -0.10 -40.24 -13.37
C PRO A 82 -0.01 -41.76 -13.43
N MET A 83 0.08 -42.41 -12.28
CA MET A 83 -0.05 -43.85 -12.27
C MET A 83 -1.13 -44.20 -11.27
N HIS A 84 -2.22 -44.77 -11.78
CA HIS A 84 -3.31 -45.42 -11.05
C HIS A 84 -4.32 -44.54 -10.25
N PRO A 85 -5.64 -44.82 -10.34
CA PRO A 85 -6.68 -44.13 -9.56
C PRO A 85 -6.50 -44.18 -8.04
N VAL A 86 -5.83 -45.22 -7.52
CA VAL A 86 -5.52 -45.38 -6.08
C VAL A 86 -4.62 -44.24 -5.57
N PHE A 87 -3.83 -43.63 -6.44
CA PHE A 87 -2.98 -42.50 -6.13
C PHE A 87 -3.66 -41.14 -6.42
N ALA A 88 -4.99 -41.13 -6.57
CA ALA A 88 -5.78 -39.90 -6.73
C ALA A 88 -5.55 -38.86 -5.63
N LEU A 89 -5.21 -39.30 -4.41
CA LEU A 89 -4.85 -38.41 -3.29
C LEU A 89 -3.59 -37.59 -3.59
N PHE A 90 -2.65 -38.11 -4.39
CA PHE A 90 -1.49 -37.34 -4.83
C PHE A 90 -1.85 -36.24 -5.82
N ARG A 91 -3.05 -36.24 -6.43
CA ARG A 91 -3.54 -35.07 -7.19
C ARG A 91 -3.75 -33.85 -6.30
N LEU A 92 -4.01 -34.04 -4.99
CA LEU A 92 -4.09 -32.94 -4.02
C LEU A 92 -2.74 -32.28 -3.77
N SER A 93 -1.61 -32.92 -4.11
CA SER A 93 -0.29 -32.25 -4.07
C SER A 93 -0.22 -31.02 -4.98
N ARG A 94 -1.13 -30.90 -5.98
CA ARG A 94 -1.30 -29.69 -6.78
C ARG A 94 -1.74 -28.49 -5.94
N LEU A 95 -2.48 -28.70 -4.84
CA LEU A 95 -2.84 -27.64 -3.89
C LEU A 95 -1.60 -27.08 -3.17
N VAL A 96 -0.58 -27.90 -2.95
CA VAL A 96 0.69 -27.46 -2.35
C VAL A 96 1.43 -26.47 -3.27
N ARG A 97 1.16 -26.48 -4.59
CA ARG A 97 1.69 -25.46 -5.50
C ARG A 97 1.11 -24.06 -5.22
N ILE A 98 -0.13 -23.96 -4.75
CA ILE A 98 -0.74 -22.68 -4.31
C ILE A 98 0.03 -22.12 -3.09
N ILE A 99 0.53 -22.99 -2.21
CA ILE A 99 1.34 -22.57 -1.06
C ILE A 99 2.66 -21.91 -1.52
N ARG A 100 3.21 -22.29 -2.68
CA ARG A 100 4.37 -21.57 -3.25
C ARG A 100 4.03 -20.17 -3.75
N PHE A 101 2.79 -19.92 -4.18
CA PHE A 101 2.33 -18.57 -4.49
C PHE A 101 2.36 -17.69 -3.23
N HIS A 102 1.95 -18.25 -2.07
CA HIS A 102 2.09 -17.57 -0.78
C HIS A 102 3.56 -17.25 -0.45
N HIS A 103 4.49 -18.14 -0.81
CA HIS A 103 5.93 -17.87 -0.67
C HIS A 103 6.47 -16.84 -1.68
N LEU A 104 5.87 -16.70 -2.87
CA LEU A 104 6.16 -15.62 -3.82
C LEU A 104 5.64 -14.26 -3.28
N PHE A 105 4.46 -14.27 -2.65
CA PHE A 105 3.92 -13.14 -1.88
C PHE A 105 4.88 -12.71 -0.76
N TRP A 106 5.58 -13.68 -0.15
CA TRP A 106 6.64 -13.45 0.84
C TRP A 106 7.92 -12.85 0.23
N ARG A 107 8.34 -13.31 -0.97
CA ARG A 107 9.50 -12.75 -1.71
C ARG A 107 9.27 -11.35 -2.29
N LEU A 108 8.01 -10.96 -2.55
CA LEU A 108 7.66 -9.63 -3.04
C LEU A 108 7.83 -8.51 -1.99
N GLY A 109 8.31 -8.82 -0.78
CA GLY A 109 8.59 -7.82 0.26
C GLY A 109 7.35 -7.19 0.90
N ILE A 110 6.16 -7.70 0.56
CA ILE A 110 4.87 -7.27 1.07
C ILE A 110 4.69 -7.73 2.53
N SER A 111 5.40 -8.79 2.94
CA SER A 111 5.24 -9.49 4.21
C SER A 111 5.39 -8.61 5.45
N GLY A 112 6.43 -7.77 5.53
CA GLY A 112 6.70 -6.96 6.72
C GLY A 112 5.71 -5.81 6.93
N LYS A 113 5.19 -5.23 5.84
CA LYS A 113 4.22 -4.13 5.91
C LYS A 113 2.81 -4.65 6.19
N TRP A 114 2.42 -5.76 5.55
CA TRP A 114 1.11 -6.39 5.75
C TRP A 114 0.96 -7.01 7.14
N THR A 115 1.97 -7.72 7.64
CA THR A 115 1.92 -8.29 9.00
C THR A 115 1.82 -7.21 10.07
N LYS A 116 2.61 -6.12 9.96
CA LYS A 116 2.50 -4.97 10.87
C LYS A 116 1.18 -4.22 10.72
N ALA A 117 0.62 -4.15 9.51
CA ALA A 117 -0.67 -3.53 9.27
C ALA A 117 -1.81 -4.34 9.89
N PHE A 118 -1.80 -5.66 9.68
CA PHE A 118 -2.76 -6.60 10.24
C PHE A 118 -2.67 -6.65 11.76
N HIS A 119 -1.47 -6.73 12.33
CA HIS A 119 -1.28 -6.70 13.78
C HIS A 119 -1.81 -5.39 14.38
N ARG A 120 -1.54 -4.24 13.75
CA ARG A 120 -2.14 -2.97 14.18
C ARG A 120 -3.66 -2.99 14.08
N PHE A 121 -4.23 -3.48 12.99
CA PHE A 121 -5.67 -3.60 12.85
C PHE A 121 -6.25 -4.45 13.99
N VAL A 122 -5.78 -5.69 14.16
CA VAL A 122 -6.32 -6.62 15.17
C VAL A 122 -6.23 -6.06 16.60
N TYR A 123 -5.09 -5.46 16.98
CA TYR A 123 -4.82 -5.09 18.36
C TYR A 123 -4.98 -3.60 18.70
N LYS A 124 -4.93 -2.67 17.73
CA LYS A 124 -5.06 -1.22 17.98
C LYS A 124 -6.44 -0.67 17.66
N THR A 125 -7.21 -1.26 16.74
CA THR A 125 -8.54 -0.71 16.38
C THR A 125 -9.68 -1.32 17.20
N GLY A 126 -9.36 -2.13 18.22
CA GLY A 126 -10.36 -2.79 19.05
C GLY A 126 -11.04 -4.00 18.38
N PHE A 127 -10.64 -4.36 17.15
CA PHE A 127 -11.23 -5.48 16.40
C PHE A 127 -11.24 -6.79 17.19
N ILE A 128 -10.16 -7.11 17.93
CA ILE A 128 -10.12 -8.32 18.74
C ILE A 128 -11.21 -8.36 19.83
N TYR A 129 -11.55 -7.21 20.43
CA TYR A 129 -12.61 -7.12 21.43
C TYR A 129 -13.98 -7.28 20.78
N LEU A 130 -14.23 -6.58 19.67
CA LEU A 130 -15.47 -6.71 18.88
C LEU A 130 -15.70 -8.16 18.42
N PHE A 131 -14.65 -8.79 17.89
CA PHE A 131 -14.70 -10.17 17.44
C PHE A 131 -14.96 -11.14 18.58
N SER A 132 -14.26 -10.98 19.71
CA SER A 132 -14.43 -11.85 20.89
C SER A 132 -15.84 -11.73 21.49
N ILE A 133 -16.39 -10.52 21.56
CA ILE A 133 -17.76 -10.27 22.02
C ILE A 133 -18.77 -10.90 21.05
N SER A 134 -18.57 -10.75 19.73
CA SER A 134 -19.45 -11.37 18.73
C SER A 134 -19.47 -12.89 18.84
N VAL A 135 -18.30 -13.52 18.98
CA VAL A 135 -18.20 -14.97 19.21
C VAL A 135 -18.88 -15.37 20.51
N ALA A 136 -18.69 -14.62 21.59
CA ALA A 136 -19.36 -14.89 22.87
C ALA A 136 -20.89 -14.81 22.74
N ILE A 137 -21.42 -13.78 22.06
CA ILE A 137 -22.85 -13.64 21.79
C ILE A 137 -23.37 -14.84 20.99
N ILE A 138 -22.68 -15.25 19.92
CA ILE A 138 -23.09 -16.41 19.10
C ILE A 138 -23.14 -17.69 19.94
N VAL A 139 -22.11 -17.95 20.74
CA VAL A 139 -22.03 -19.16 21.59
C VAL A 139 -23.11 -19.15 22.67
N VAL A 140 -23.30 -18.02 23.35
CA VAL A 140 -24.34 -17.86 24.39
C VAL A 140 -25.73 -18.00 23.77
N SER A 141 -26.01 -17.36 22.64
CA SER A 141 -27.29 -17.50 21.93
C SER A 141 -27.54 -18.93 21.48
N ALA A 142 -26.53 -19.63 20.95
CA ALA A 142 -26.64 -21.04 20.56
C ALA A 142 -26.97 -21.94 21.77
N PHE A 143 -26.30 -21.71 22.91
CA PHE A 143 -26.55 -22.46 24.13
C PHE A 143 -27.97 -22.22 24.66
N LEU A 144 -28.39 -20.95 24.76
CA LEU A 144 -29.75 -20.60 25.19
C LEU A 144 -30.82 -21.15 24.25
N PHE A 145 -30.59 -21.09 22.94
CA PHE A 145 -31.50 -21.65 21.94
C PHE A 145 -31.62 -23.18 22.04
N SER A 146 -30.50 -23.88 22.29
CA SER A 146 -30.50 -25.32 22.56
C SER A 146 -31.38 -25.68 23.76
N LEU A 147 -31.34 -24.88 24.83
CA LEU A 147 -32.18 -25.08 26.01
C LEU A 147 -33.66 -24.79 25.76
N THR A 148 -33.99 -23.69 25.07
CA THR A 148 -35.39 -23.28 24.86
C THR A 148 -36.10 -24.10 23.79
N GLU A 149 -35.41 -24.42 22.69
CA GLU A 149 -35.98 -25.15 21.54
C GLU A 149 -35.68 -26.65 21.58
N LYS A 150 -34.94 -27.13 22.61
CA LYS A 150 -34.51 -28.54 22.78
C LYS A 150 -33.77 -29.11 21.56
N GLN A 151 -33.08 -28.24 20.82
CA GLN A 151 -32.26 -28.60 19.66
C GLN A 151 -30.85 -29.04 20.09
N SER A 152 -30.21 -29.87 19.27
CA SER A 152 -28.81 -30.24 19.51
C SER A 152 -27.90 -29.00 19.49
N LEU A 153 -26.84 -29.00 20.29
CA LEU A 153 -25.92 -27.86 20.37
C LEU A 153 -25.32 -27.50 19.00
N ALA A 154 -25.04 -28.50 18.16
CA ALA A 154 -24.54 -28.31 16.81
C ALA A 154 -25.55 -27.56 15.91
N ASN A 155 -26.84 -27.95 15.96
CA ASN A 155 -27.89 -27.28 15.19
C ASN A 155 -28.14 -25.86 15.70
N SER A 156 -28.10 -25.64 17.01
CA SER A 156 -28.25 -24.31 17.60
C SER A 156 -27.07 -23.39 17.26
N LEU A 157 -25.85 -23.94 17.19
CA LEU A 157 -24.67 -23.18 16.78
C LEU A 157 -24.72 -22.81 15.30
N TRP A 158 -25.12 -23.77 14.45
CA TRP A 158 -25.38 -23.50 13.03
C TRP A 158 -26.40 -22.37 12.86
N TRP A 159 -27.56 -22.48 13.54
CA TRP A 159 -28.60 -21.46 13.54
C TRP A 159 -28.07 -20.10 14.00
N ALA A 160 -27.30 -20.05 15.08
CA ALA A 160 -26.78 -18.80 15.63
C ALA A 160 -25.80 -18.14 14.66
N ILE A 161 -24.92 -18.91 14.01
CA ILE A 161 -23.98 -18.41 13.00
C ILE A 161 -24.75 -17.86 11.79
N THR A 162 -25.70 -18.62 11.24
CA THR A 162 -26.46 -18.21 10.05
C THR A 162 -27.35 -16.99 10.33
N THR A 163 -27.86 -16.86 11.55
CA THR A 163 -28.68 -15.72 11.97
C THR A 163 -27.83 -14.48 12.22
N ALA A 164 -26.72 -14.61 12.94
CA ALA A 164 -25.81 -13.49 13.23
C ALA A 164 -25.14 -12.93 11.97
N THR A 165 -24.85 -13.79 10.99
CA THR A 165 -24.30 -13.39 9.68
C THR A 165 -25.36 -12.94 8.68
N THR A 166 -26.62 -12.84 9.11
CA THR A 166 -27.78 -12.43 8.31
C THR A 166 -28.02 -13.28 7.05
N VAL A 167 -27.50 -14.50 7.00
CA VAL A 167 -27.74 -15.46 5.90
C VAL A 167 -29.13 -16.06 6.03
N GLY A 168 -29.46 -16.57 7.23
CA GLY A 168 -30.80 -17.02 7.59
C GLY A 168 -31.45 -18.01 6.62
N TYR A 169 -30.90 -19.23 6.47
CA TYR A 169 -31.46 -20.25 5.57
C TYR A 169 -32.91 -20.66 5.90
N GLY A 170 -33.33 -20.51 7.17
CA GLY A 170 -34.70 -20.83 7.61
C GLY A 170 -34.97 -22.31 7.87
N ASP A 171 -33.94 -23.16 7.82
CA ASP A 171 -33.96 -24.57 8.15
C ASP A 171 -34.17 -24.83 9.65
N VAL A 172 -33.60 -23.98 10.50
CA VAL A 172 -33.80 -23.98 11.95
C VAL A 172 -34.37 -22.61 12.34
N THR A 173 -35.49 -22.59 13.07
CA THR A 173 -36.17 -21.35 13.46
C THR A 173 -36.74 -21.43 14.88
N PRO A 174 -36.75 -20.32 15.64
CA PRO A 174 -37.32 -20.29 17.00
C PRO A 174 -38.84 -20.46 16.95
N GLN A 175 -39.36 -21.46 17.67
CA GLN A 175 -40.81 -21.67 17.81
C GLN A 175 -41.34 -21.10 19.13
N THR A 176 -40.53 -21.13 20.19
CA THR A 176 -40.91 -20.64 21.52
C THR A 176 -40.82 -19.13 21.62
N ALA A 177 -41.61 -18.53 22.53
CA ALA A 177 -41.54 -17.10 22.81
C ALA A 177 -40.13 -16.67 23.28
N PHE A 178 -39.50 -17.45 24.15
CA PHE A 178 -38.13 -17.20 24.61
C PHE A 178 -37.10 -17.34 23.49
N GLY A 179 -37.22 -18.36 22.64
CA GLY A 179 -36.36 -18.53 21.47
C GLY A 179 -36.42 -17.33 20.52
N LYS A 180 -37.62 -16.75 20.32
CA LYS A 180 -37.80 -15.54 19.50
C LYS A 180 -37.14 -14.31 20.11
N ILE A 181 -37.15 -14.16 21.44
CA ILE A 181 -36.44 -13.06 22.13
C ILE A 181 -34.92 -13.22 21.95
N ILE A 182 -34.39 -14.43 22.14
CA ILE A 182 -32.97 -14.73 21.93
C ILE A 182 -32.56 -14.43 20.48
N ALA A 183 -33.40 -14.84 19.52
CA ALA A 183 -33.20 -14.56 18.10
C ALA A 183 -33.16 -13.06 17.80
N ALA A 184 -34.09 -12.28 18.35
CA ALA A 184 -34.14 -10.83 18.14
C ALA A 184 -32.87 -10.14 18.67
N ILE A 185 -32.41 -10.51 19.87
CA ILE A 185 -31.17 -9.99 20.44
C ILE A 185 -29.96 -10.36 19.56
N LEU A 186 -29.90 -11.60 19.09
CA LEU A 186 -28.83 -12.08 18.21
C LEU A 186 -28.81 -11.33 16.87
N MET A 187 -29.98 -11.07 16.28
CA MET A 187 -30.09 -10.31 15.02
C MET A 187 -29.56 -8.89 15.16
N VAL A 188 -29.95 -8.17 16.23
CA VAL A 188 -29.42 -6.83 16.52
C VAL A 188 -27.91 -6.88 16.74
N GLY A 189 -27.43 -7.87 17.48
CA GLY A 189 -25.99 -8.09 17.71
C GLY A 189 -25.20 -8.37 16.43
N GLY A 190 -25.76 -9.19 15.52
CA GLY A 190 -25.15 -9.54 14.24
C GLY A 190 -25.02 -8.35 13.30
N VAL A 191 -26.11 -7.60 13.10
CA VAL A 191 -26.10 -6.37 12.30
C VAL A 191 -25.18 -5.31 12.92
N GLY A 192 -25.22 -5.15 14.24
CA GLY A 192 -24.33 -4.26 14.98
C GLY A 192 -22.86 -4.61 14.78
N PHE A 193 -22.50 -5.90 14.82
CA PHE A 193 -21.14 -6.35 14.57
C PHE A 193 -20.67 -6.02 13.14
N ILE A 194 -21.49 -6.26 12.12
CA ILE A 194 -21.13 -5.93 10.73
C ILE A 194 -20.95 -4.41 10.56
N GLY A 195 -21.81 -3.60 11.17
CA GLY A 195 -21.69 -2.14 11.16
C GLY A 195 -20.41 -1.64 11.82
N LEU A 196 -20.12 -2.13 13.03
CA LEU A 196 -18.89 -1.78 13.77
C LEU A 196 -17.63 -2.26 13.05
N LEU A 197 -17.67 -3.45 12.46
CA LEU A 197 -16.57 -3.97 11.64
C LEU A 197 -16.30 -3.05 10.44
N THR A 198 -17.35 -2.65 9.74
CA THR A 198 -17.23 -1.73 8.60
C THR A 198 -16.65 -0.39 9.03
N SER A 199 -17.16 0.21 10.11
CA SER A 199 -16.61 1.45 10.69
C SER A 199 -15.12 1.31 11.00
N THR A 200 -14.75 0.22 11.69
CA THR A 200 -13.36 -0.04 12.09
C THR A 200 -12.43 -0.13 10.87
N ILE A 201 -12.89 -0.73 9.77
CA ILE A 201 -12.12 -0.82 8.52
C ILE A 201 -11.98 0.56 7.88
N VAL A 202 -13.07 1.33 7.81
CA VAL A 202 -13.06 2.69 7.25
C VAL A 202 -12.12 3.59 8.04
N ASP A 203 -12.20 3.57 9.37
CA ASP A 203 -11.34 4.36 10.25
C ASP A 203 -9.87 3.96 10.11
N PHE A 204 -9.59 2.66 10.00
CA PHE A 204 -8.24 2.16 9.76
C PHE A 204 -7.68 2.66 8.42
N VAL A 205 -8.50 2.69 7.36
CA VAL A 205 -8.08 3.19 6.05
C VAL A 205 -7.88 4.70 6.10
N ASN A 206 -8.83 5.46 6.65
CA ASN A 206 -8.76 6.92 6.77
C ASN A 206 -7.54 7.37 7.57
N THR A 207 -7.21 6.68 8.67
CA THR A 207 -6.00 6.97 9.46
C THR A 207 -4.73 6.82 8.63
N ARG A 208 -4.71 5.91 7.65
CA ARG A 208 -3.55 5.76 6.75
C ARG A 208 -3.48 6.84 5.69
N VAL A 209 -4.64 7.22 5.15
CA VAL A 209 -4.73 8.31 4.16
C VAL A 209 -4.28 9.62 4.80
N ALA A 210 -4.81 9.94 5.99
CA ALA A 210 -4.40 11.12 6.76
C ALA A 210 -2.89 11.12 7.07
N ALA A 211 -2.34 9.99 7.54
CA ALA A 211 -0.90 9.90 7.81
C ALA A 211 -0.03 10.10 6.55
N SER A 212 -0.50 9.67 5.37
CA SER A 212 0.20 9.96 4.11
C SER A 212 0.06 11.42 3.68
N GLU A 213 -1.11 12.04 3.88
CA GLU A 213 -1.34 13.45 3.57
C GLU A 213 -0.50 14.36 4.45
N ASP A 214 -0.40 14.10 5.76
CA ASP A 214 0.43 14.88 6.69
C ASP A 214 1.93 14.83 6.30
N THR A 215 2.40 13.66 5.88
CA THR A 215 3.80 13.50 5.44
C THR A 215 4.04 14.30 4.16
N GLN A 216 3.11 14.24 3.21
CA GLN A 216 3.22 14.97 1.95
C GLN A 216 3.11 16.48 2.15
N GLN A 217 2.22 16.96 3.03
CA GLN A 217 2.13 18.38 3.38
C GLN A 217 3.41 18.90 4.06
N GLN A 218 4.06 18.08 4.90
CA GLN A 218 5.35 18.45 5.49
C GLN A 218 6.45 18.57 4.43
N ASP A 219 6.50 17.64 3.48
CA ASP A 219 7.47 17.69 2.38
C ASP A 219 7.23 18.93 1.49
N ASP A 220 5.98 19.20 1.11
CA ASP A 220 5.59 20.38 0.31
C ASP A 220 5.93 21.70 1.05
N MET A 221 5.68 21.75 2.37
CA MET A 221 6.01 22.93 3.18
C MET A 221 7.51 23.13 3.33
N ALA A 222 8.27 22.04 3.46
CA ALA A 222 9.73 22.10 3.48
C ALA A 222 10.29 22.62 2.14
N GLU A 223 9.69 22.21 1.02
CA GLU A 223 10.04 22.69 -0.32
C GLU A 223 9.74 24.20 -0.47
N LEU A 224 8.54 24.66 -0.11
CA LEU A 224 8.15 26.07 -0.15
C LEU A 224 9.06 26.94 0.72
N MET A 225 9.40 26.49 1.93
CA MET A 225 10.36 27.17 2.80
C MET A 225 11.75 27.25 2.18
N GLY A 226 12.18 26.22 1.45
CA GLY A 226 13.39 26.23 0.65
C GLY A 226 13.34 27.28 -0.46
N GLU A 227 12.21 27.37 -1.17
CA GLU A 227 12.00 28.34 -2.24
C GLU A 227 11.98 29.78 -1.73
N ILE A 228 11.28 30.06 -0.62
CA ILE A 228 11.27 31.37 0.05
C ILE A 228 12.70 31.79 0.41
N ARG A 229 13.48 30.91 1.04
CA ARG A 229 14.90 31.19 1.37
C ARG A 229 15.71 31.55 0.13
N SER A 230 15.47 30.86 -1.00
CA SER A 230 16.14 31.15 -2.26
C SER A 230 15.74 32.52 -2.83
N LEU A 231 14.46 32.89 -2.73
CA LEU A 231 13.95 34.19 -3.15
C LEU A 231 14.50 35.32 -2.28
N THR A 232 14.51 35.15 -0.96
CA THR A 232 15.11 36.10 -0.02
C THR A 232 16.59 36.35 -0.37
N ALA A 233 17.37 35.29 -0.62
CA ALA A 233 18.76 35.41 -1.03
C ALA A 233 18.92 36.16 -2.38
N LYS A 234 18.03 35.90 -3.36
CA LYS A 234 18.01 36.64 -4.63
C LYS A 234 17.69 38.12 -4.44
N VAL A 235 16.73 38.44 -3.57
CA VAL A 235 16.37 39.83 -3.24
C VAL A 235 17.54 40.55 -2.57
N ASP A 236 18.21 39.94 -1.61
CA ASP A 236 19.40 40.52 -0.95
C ASP A 236 20.55 40.76 -1.93
N HIS A 237 20.77 39.83 -2.85
CA HIS A 237 21.76 39.97 -3.92
C HIS A 237 21.42 41.14 -4.86
N LEU A 238 20.14 41.29 -5.24
CA LEU A 238 19.71 42.42 -6.07
C LEU A 238 19.84 43.75 -5.32
N GLN A 239 19.44 43.80 -4.06
CA GLN A 239 19.54 45.00 -3.22
C GLN A 239 21.00 45.46 -3.07
N THR A 240 21.92 44.53 -2.84
CA THR A 240 23.36 44.83 -2.77
C THR A 240 23.92 45.28 -4.12
N THR A 241 23.47 44.70 -5.22
CA THR A 241 23.86 45.11 -6.58
C THR A 241 23.38 46.54 -6.89
N VAL A 242 22.12 46.85 -6.58
CA VAL A 242 21.55 48.20 -6.75
C VAL A 242 22.32 49.22 -5.90
N ASN A 243 22.64 48.90 -4.65
CA ASN A 243 23.42 49.77 -3.76
C ASN A 243 24.86 50.02 -4.27
N ARG A 244 25.49 49.02 -4.90
CA ARG A 244 26.80 49.19 -5.54
C ARG A 244 26.71 50.10 -6.76
N LEU A 245 25.72 49.89 -7.63
CA LEU A 245 25.49 50.71 -8.80
C LEU A 245 25.19 52.16 -8.42
N SER A 246 24.30 52.39 -7.45
CA SER A 246 23.97 53.75 -6.99
C SER A 246 25.19 54.50 -6.44
N LYS A 247 26.06 53.82 -5.67
CA LYS A 247 27.35 54.36 -5.20
C LYS A 247 28.30 54.70 -6.37
N GLN A 248 28.39 53.84 -7.39
CA GLN A 248 29.21 54.11 -8.58
C GLN A 248 28.68 55.31 -9.38
N THR A 249 27.36 55.43 -9.54
CA THR A 249 26.73 56.56 -10.22
C THR A 249 26.98 57.87 -9.47
N LYS A 250 26.88 57.86 -8.13
CA LYS A 250 27.25 59.01 -7.27
C LYS A 250 28.73 59.40 -7.41
N LYS A 251 29.65 58.44 -7.43
CA LYS A 251 31.10 58.70 -7.66
C LYS A 251 31.37 59.29 -9.05
N ARG A 252 30.69 58.79 -10.09
CA ARG A 252 30.83 59.31 -11.46
C ARG A 252 30.29 60.74 -11.59
N SER A 253 29.18 61.07 -10.92
CA SER A 253 28.62 62.42 -10.96
C SER A 253 29.48 63.44 -10.21
N THR A 254 30.05 63.08 -9.05
CA THR A 254 30.97 63.95 -8.30
C THR A 254 32.31 64.16 -9.04
N SER A 255 32.83 63.12 -9.69
CA SER A 255 34.04 63.23 -10.54
C SER A 255 33.82 64.10 -11.78
N LYS A 256 32.64 64.03 -12.43
CA LYS A 256 32.28 64.95 -13.52
C LYS A 256 32.17 66.40 -13.04
N LYS A 257 31.53 66.62 -11.88
CA LYS A 257 31.45 67.96 -11.26
C LYS A 257 32.82 68.52 -10.93
N SER A 258 33.72 67.74 -10.29
CA SER A 258 35.06 68.22 -9.94
C SER A 258 35.91 68.56 -11.16
N LYS A 259 35.81 67.77 -12.25
CA LYS A 259 36.47 68.09 -13.53
C LYS A 259 35.92 69.38 -14.16
N GLN A 260 34.61 69.61 -14.13
CA GLN A 260 34.02 70.87 -14.62
C GLN A 260 34.45 72.08 -13.77
N THR A 261 34.51 71.96 -12.44
CA THR A 261 34.95 73.05 -11.56
C THR A 261 36.44 73.35 -11.71
N ALA A 262 37.28 72.33 -11.95
CA ALA A 262 38.70 72.49 -12.20
C ALA A 262 38.98 73.19 -13.54
N VAL A 263 38.27 72.84 -14.60
CA VAL A 263 38.35 73.52 -15.91
C VAL A 263 37.89 74.98 -15.81
N LYS A 264 36.86 75.26 -14.99
CA LYS A 264 36.39 76.63 -14.78
C LYS A 264 37.37 77.49 -13.97
N ARG A 265 38.13 76.89 -13.05
CA ARG A 265 39.18 77.57 -12.24
C ARG A 265 40.46 77.85 -13.03
N SER A 266 40.83 77.02 -14.01
CA SER A 266 42.00 77.29 -14.86
C SER A 266 41.76 78.38 -15.92
N ALA A 267 40.51 78.78 -16.13
CA ALA A 267 40.12 79.78 -17.13
C ALA A 267 39.90 81.21 -16.55
N SER A 268 40.14 81.44 -15.26
CA SER A 268 39.94 82.75 -14.61
C SER A 268 41.25 83.55 -14.53
N PRO A 269 41.32 84.82 -14.99
CA PRO A 269 42.55 85.64 -14.91
C PRO A 269 42.82 86.14 -13.48
N LYS A 270 44.10 86.17 -13.07
CA LYS A 270 44.55 86.76 -11.79
C LYS A 270 44.34 88.29 -11.78
N PRO A 271 43.78 88.89 -10.71
CA PRO A 271 43.78 90.34 -10.55
C PRO A 271 45.14 90.85 -10.03
N GLY A 272 45.60 91.95 -10.63
CA GLY A 272 46.87 92.61 -10.34
C GLY A 272 46.86 93.44 -9.04
N ASN A 273 48.06 93.56 -8.46
CA ASN A 273 48.38 94.40 -7.30
C ASN A 273 48.03 95.87 -7.57
N VAL A 274 47.31 96.51 -6.64
CA VAL A 274 47.21 97.98 -6.57
C VAL A 274 47.57 98.44 -5.17
N ALA A 275 48.38 99.48 -5.15
CA ALA A 275 49.17 100.02 -4.05
C ALA A 275 48.35 100.61 -2.88
N GLU A 276 48.93 100.42 -1.71
CA GLU A 276 48.59 101.05 -0.43
C GLU A 276 48.97 102.55 -0.45
N LYS A 277 48.08 103.43 0.03
CA LYS A 277 48.37 104.85 0.32
C LYS A 277 47.92 105.19 1.75
N PRO A 278 48.66 106.05 2.48
CA PRO A 278 48.59 106.13 3.93
C PRO A 278 47.52 107.09 4.46
N GLN A 279 47.20 106.90 5.75
CA GLN A 279 46.31 107.66 6.63
C GLN A 279 46.49 109.19 6.59
N PRO A 280 45.52 109.94 7.16
CA PRO A 280 45.87 110.65 8.37
C PRO A 280 44.83 110.60 9.50
N THR A 281 45.36 110.86 10.68
CA THR A 281 44.77 111.08 12.01
C THR A 281 43.90 112.36 12.07
N ASP A 282 42.86 112.36 12.90
CA ASP A 282 42.79 113.20 14.13
C ASP A 282 41.37 113.28 14.73
N ASN A 283 41.39 113.36 16.07
CA ASN A 283 40.36 113.69 17.07
C ASN A 283 39.31 112.65 17.48
#